data_AF-A0A926SKQ5-F1
#
_entry.id   AF-A0A926SKQ5-F1
#
_cell.length_a   1.000
_cell.length_b   1.000
_cell.length_c   1.000
_cell.angle_alpha   90.00
_cell.angle_beta   90.00
_cell.angle_gamma   90.00
#
_symmetry.space_group_name_H-M   'P 1'
#
loop_
_entity.id
_entity.type
_entity.pdbx_description
1 polymer ?
#
loop_
_entity_poly.entity_id
_entity_poly.type
_entity_poly.pdbx_seq_one_letter_code
_entity_poly.pdbx_strand_id
1 'polypeptide(L)'
;MMHLAQVTQKDTEGRMQLRLLAQQKAEHAWALLDDAENRLWIEQADYNEGALVLVELSPLRQIQQIQDATHWILALVEQYLTVGMTPVLLQEEVQRAEQWRQSLTLKSQELGRRALEIEARRDQIQELEENLKIEKEKLEQMAAQVRANLNGKPCPPPEPES
;
A
#
# COMPACT_ATOMS: atom_id res chain seq x y z
N MET A 1 8.70 25.40 15.82
CA MET A 1 7.86 25.11 14.63
C MET A 1 8.05 26.23 13.62
N MET A 2 8.41 25.91 12.38
CA MET A 2 8.71 26.90 11.35
C MET A 2 7.43 27.46 10.71
N HIS A 3 7.42 28.75 10.45
CA HIS A 3 6.33 29.48 9.79
C HIS A 3 6.88 30.36 8.68
N LEU A 4 6.14 30.48 7.59
CA LEU A 4 6.41 31.44 6.53
C LEU A 4 5.57 32.68 6.83
N ALA A 5 6.20 33.84 6.87
CA ALA A 5 5.55 35.08 7.20
C ALA A 5 5.91 36.20 6.21
N GLN A 6 5.01 37.16 6.08
CA GLN A 6 5.24 38.39 5.33
C GLN A 6 5.33 39.57 6.28
N VAL A 7 6.29 40.46 6.04
CA VAL A 7 6.41 41.75 6.74
C VAL A 7 5.35 42.69 6.17
N THR A 8 4.39 43.17 6.98
CA THR A 8 3.25 43.94 6.47
C THR A 8 3.23 45.42 6.85
N GLN A 9 3.77 45.82 8.00
CA GLN A 9 3.73 47.23 8.39
C GLN A 9 4.76 47.56 9.46
N LYS A 10 5.28 48.80 9.44
CA LYS A 10 6.05 49.39 10.54
C LYS A 10 5.10 50.29 11.34
N ASP A 11 4.97 50.04 12.64
CA ASP A 11 4.28 50.94 13.56
C ASP A 11 5.10 52.23 13.74
N THR A 12 4.44 53.30 14.17
CA THR A 12 5.03 54.62 14.49
C THR A 12 6.15 54.54 15.54
N GLU A 13 6.20 53.47 16.33
CA GLU A 13 7.24 53.17 17.32
C GLU A 13 8.40 52.33 16.76
N GLY A 14 8.42 52.06 15.45
CA GLY A 14 9.47 51.28 14.78
C GLY A 14 9.34 49.76 14.91
N ARG A 15 8.25 49.26 15.50
CA ARG A 15 7.93 47.83 15.58
C ARG A 15 7.40 47.32 14.24
N MET A 16 7.76 46.11 13.85
CA MET A 16 7.28 45.50 12.60
C MET A 16 6.20 44.47 12.87
N GLN A 17 5.20 44.42 12.00
CA GLN A 17 4.18 43.39 12.00
C GLN A 17 4.53 42.30 10.98
N LEU A 18 4.55 41.06 11.46
CA LEU A 18 4.63 39.85 10.67
C LEU A 18 3.24 39.23 10.54
N ARG A 19 2.81 38.94 9.31
CA ARG A 19 1.64 38.10 9.03
C ARG A 19 2.12 36.69 8.71
N LEU A 20 1.77 35.70 9.53
CA LEU A 20 2.07 34.30 9.21
C LEU A 20 1.13 33.83 8.09
N LEU A 21 1.72 33.26 7.04
CA LEU A 21 1.04 32.78 5.83
C LEU A 21 0.96 31.26 5.78
N ALA A 22 1.97 30.57 6.31
CA ALA A 22 1.99 29.11 6.34
C ALA A 22 2.75 28.58 7.56
N GLN A 23 2.41 27.35 7.97
CA GLN A 23 3.07 26.63 9.06
C GLN A 23 3.60 25.29 8.55
N GLN A 24 4.84 24.95 8.90
CA GLN A 24 5.40 23.64 8.65
C GLN A 24 4.76 22.59 9.59
N LYS A 25 4.08 21.61 9.01
CA LYS A 25 3.50 20.46 9.73
C LYS A 25 4.43 19.26 9.72
N ALA A 26 5.18 19.09 8.65
CA ALA A 26 6.25 18.09 8.50
C ALA A 26 7.34 18.63 7.59
N GLU A 27 8.46 17.91 7.45
CA GLU A 27 9.65 18.33 6.71
C GLU A 27 9.31 18.95 5.33
N HIS A 28 8.44 18.28 4.56
CA HIS A 28 8.01 18.70 3.22
C HIS A 28 6.52 19.09 3.14
N ALA A 29 5.86 19.32 4.27
CA ALA A 29 4.41 19.60 4.32
C ALA A 29 4.13 20.89 5.07
N TRP A 30 3.53 21.84 4.36
CA TRP A 30 3.14 23.14 4.88
C TRP A 30 1.63 23.33 4.79
N ALA A 31 1.03 23.90 5.83
CA ALA A 31 -0.38 24.27 5.85
C ALA A 31 -0.50 25.78 5.72
N LEU A 32 -1.37 26.24 4.81
CA LEU A 32 -1.70 27.67 4.70
C LEU A 32 -2.50 28.14 5.92
N LEU A 33 -2.25 29.37 6.32
CA LEU A 33 -2.91 30.05 7.42
C LEU A 33 -3.76 31.18 6.83
N ASP A 34 -5.07 31.00 6.77
CA ASP A 34 -6.01 32.02 6.26
C ASP A 34 -6.40 33.07 7.31
N ASP A 35 -6.06 32.81 8.59
CA ASP A 35 -6.58 33.60 9.69
C ASP A 35 -5.93 34.98 9.80
N ALA A 36 -6.75 36.02 9.79
CA ALA A 36 -6.34 37.41 9.94
C ALA A 36 -5.68 37.71 11.31
N GLU A 37 -5.91 36.82 12.29
CA GLU A 37 -5.34 36.87 13.65
C GLU A 37 -3.93 36.29 13.76
N ASN A 38 -3.37 35.75 12.68
CA ASN A 38 -2.00 35.24 12.66
C ASN A 38 -0.95 36.35 12.45
N ARG A 39 -1.01 37.37 13.31
CA ARG A 39 -0.09 38.50 13.30
C ARG A 39 0.78 38.50 14.54
N LEU A 40 2.08 38.74 14.35
CA LEU A 40 3.05 38.87 15.42
C LEU A 40 3.76 40.22 15.28
N TRP A 41 4.05 40.83 16.42
CA TRP A 41 4.85 42.04 16.47
C TRP A 41 6.28 41.69 16.82
N ILE A 42 7.23 42.32 16.13
CA ILE A 42 8.67 42.18 16.38
C ILE A 42 9.28 43.54 16.65
N GLU A 43 10.15 43.60 17.64
CA GLU A 43 10.92 44.79 17.94
C GLU A 43 12.18 44.78 17.06
N GLN A 44 12.32 45.82 16.23
CA GLN A 44 13.50 46.09 15.39
C GLN A 44 13.97 44.90 14.52
N ALA A 45 13.55 44.88 13.26
CA ALA A 45 14.11 43.97 12.28
C ALA A 45 14.50 44.72 11.00
N ASP A 46 15.63 44.43 10.39
CA ASP A 46 16.09 45.11 9.17
C ASP A 46 15.44 44.53 7.89
N TYR A 47 14.17 44.15 7.97
CA TYR A 47 13.43 43.64 6.82
C TYR A 47 12.56 44.73 6.18
N ASN A 48 12.50 44.70 4.86
CA ASN A 48 11.63 45.59 4.09
C ASN A 48 10.18 45.13 4.18
N GLU A 49 9.26 46.08 4.09
CA GLU A 49 7.84 45.78 3.94
C GLU A 49 7.62 44.94 2.67
N GLY A 50 6.78 43.91 2.78
CA GLY A 50 6.53 42.92 1.74
C GLY A 50 7.52 41.76 1.70
N ALA A 51 8.63 41.81 2.45
CA ALA A 51 9.61 40.71 2.47
C ALA A 51 9.01 39.43 3.06
N LEU A 52 9.41 38.29 2.50
CA LEU A 52 9.06 36.96 3.00
C LEU A 52 10.18 36.46 3.92
N VAL A 53 9.80 36.04 5.11
CA VAL A 53 10.72 35.54 6.14
C VAL A 53 10.21 34.23 6.71
N LEU A 54 11.15 33.38 7.11
CA LEU A 54 10.89 32.17 7.87
C LEU A 54 11.06 32.50 9.35
N VAL A 55 10.08 32.11 10.15
CA VAL A 55 9.99 32.42 11.57
C VAL A 55 9.86 31.11 12.34
N GLU A 56 10.81 30.85 13.22
CA GLU A 56 10.71 29.75 14.16
C GLU A 56 9.97 30.23 15.42
N LEU A 57 8.83 29.61 15.70
CA LEU A 57 8.03 29.87 16.90
C LEU A 57 8.18 28.74 17.92
N SER A 58 8.28 29.14 19.19
CA SER A 58 8.17 28.25 20.34
C SER A 58 6.74 27.72 20.51
N PRO A 59 6.51 26.68 21.34
CA PRO A 59 5.16 26.23 21.70
C PRO A 59 4.28 27.32 22.33
N LEU A 60 4.91 28.34 22.94
CA LEU A 60 4.25 29.51 23.53
C LEU A 60 4.06 30.66 22.52
N ARG A 61 4.25 30.40 21.22
CA ARG A 61 4.14 31.37 20.13
C ARG A 61 5.11 32.55 20.24
N GLN A 62 6.23 32.34 20.90
CA GLN A 62 7.32 33.33 20.97
C GLN A 62 8.31 33.07 19.83
N ILE A 63 8.83 34.15 19.24
CA ILE A 63 9.79 34.07 18.15
C ILE A 63 11.15 33.66 18.71
N GLN A 64 11.69 32.57 18.17
CA GLN A 64 13.04 32.10 18.49
C GLN A 64 14.04 32.55 17.43
N GLN A 65 13.66 32.49 16.15
CA GLN A 65 14.54 32.84 15.04
C GLN A 65 13.74 33.43 13.87
N ILE A 66 14.35 34.39 13.16
CA ILE A 66 13.84 34.94 11.90
C ILE A 66 14.97 34.87 10.88
N GLN A 67 14.66 34.38 9.69
CA GLN A 67 15.61 34.29 8.57
C GLN A 67 14.93 34.65 7.25
N ASP A 68 15.70 35.10 6.28
CA ASP A 68 15.22 35.41 4.93
C ASP A 68 14.70 34.13 4.24
N ALA A 69 13.50 34.20 3.65
CA ALA A 69 12.88 33.05 2.98
C ALA A 69 13.31 32.89 1.51
N THR A 70 14.02 33.84 0.92
CA THR A 70 14.34 33.89 -0.52
C THR A 70 15.06 32.64 -0.98
N HIS A 71 16.15 32.24 -0.30
CA HIS A 71 16.89 31.03 -0.67
C HIS A 71 16.03 29.77 -0.51
N TRP A 72 15.21 29.71 0.53
CA TRP A 72 14.32 28.58 0.76
C TRP A 72 13.23 28.47 -0.32
N ILE A 73 12.65 29.60 -0.74
CA ILE A 73 11.68 29.66 -1.85
C ILE A 73 12.36 29.24 -3.16
N LEU A 74 13.56 29.74 -3.44
CA LEU A 74 14.31 29.37 -4.65
C LEU A 74 14.61 27.87 -4.69
N ALA A 75 14.99 27.28 -3.56
CA ALA A 75 15.18 25.83 -3.46
C ALA A 75 13.87 25.06 -3.70
N LEU A 76 12.72 25.57 -3.24
CA LEU A 76 11.42 24.96 -3.51
C LEU A 76 11.04 25.04 -5.00
N VAL A 77 11.26 26.21 -5.61
CA VAL A 77 11.04 26.41 -7.05
C VAL A 77 11.95 25.47 -7.85
N GLU A 78 13.22 25.36 -7.49
CA GLU A 78 14.17 24.46 -8.12
C GLU A 78 13.71 23.00 -7.98
N GLN A 79 13.38 22.56 -6.78
CA GLN A 79 13.06 21.16 -6.50
C GLN A 79 11.73 20.71 -7.13
N TYR A 80 10.71 21.55 -7.13
CA TYR A 80 9.35 21.15 -7.51
C TYR A 80 8.87 21.70 -8.85
N LEU A 81 9.39 22.85 -9.31
CA LEU A 81 8.89 23.50 -10.52
C LEU A 81 9.82 23.34 -11.73
N THR A 82 11.11 23.01 -11.56
CA THR A 82 12.03 22.82 -12.70
C THR A 82 11.86 21.47 -13.40
N VAL A 83 11.43 20.43 -12.68
CA VAL A 83 11.27 19.07 -13.22
C VAL A 83 10.03 18.96 -14.12
N GLY A 84 9.21 20.02 -14.21
CA GLY A 84 7.99 20.01 -15.03
C GLY A 84 6.89 19.08 -14.52
N MET A 85 7.06 18.51 -13.32
CA MET A 85 6.01 17.74 -12.65
C MET A 85 4.95 18.70 -12.14
N THR A 86 3.83 18.78 -12.86
CA THR A 86 2.66 19.50 -12.36
C THR A 86 2.00 18.70 -11.23
N PRO A 87 1.36 19.37 -10.26
CA PRO A 87 0.60 18.70 -9.19
C PRO A 87 -0.45 17.73 -9.74
N VAL A 88 -1.01 18.04 -10.92
CA VAL A 88 -1.96 17.18 -11.64
C VAL A 88 -1.32 15.85 -12.04
N LEU A 89 -0.13 15.87 -12.64
CA LEU A 89 0.60 14.66 -13.01
C LEU A 89 0.91 13.80 -11.79
N LEU A 90 1.29 14.42 -10.66
CA LEU A 90 1.55 13.70 -9.42
C LEU A 90 0.28 13.00 -8.89
N GLN A 91 -0.86 13.70 -8.93
CA GLN A 91 -2.15 13.15 -8.51
C GLN A 91 -2.60 12.01 -9.43
N GLU A 92 -2.38 12.13 -10.73
CA GLU A 92 -2.65 11.08 -11.72
C GLU A 92 -1.78 9.84 -11.52
N GLU A 93 -0.48 10.01 -11.21
CA GLU A 93 0.42 8.89 -10.89
C GLU A 93 -0.03 8.16 -9.62
N VAL A 94 -0.43 8.90 -8.57
CA VAL A 94 -0.97 8.30 -7.34
C VAL A 94 -2.25 7.51 -7.63
N GLN A 95 -3.15 8.06 -8.44
CA GLN A 95 -4.37 7.34 -8.86
C GLN A 95 -4.05 6.08 -9.67
N ARG A 96 -3.09 6.14 -10.59
CA ARG A 96 -2.64 4.97 -11.36
C ARG A 96 -2.02 3.90 -10.48
N ALA A 97 -1.17 4.29 -9.53
CA ALA A 97 -0.59 3.37 -8.55
C ALA A 97 -1.69 2.69 -7.72
N GLU A 98 -2.71 3.43 -7.29
CA GLU A 98 -3.84 2.89 -6.55
C GLU A 98 -4.69 1.93 -7.40
N GLN A 99 -4.96 2.27 -8.67
CA GLN A 99 -5.64 1.38 -9.61
C GLN A 99 -4.86 0.08 -9.85
N TRP A 100 -3.53 0.17 -9.99
CA TRP A 100 -2.66 -1.00 -10.10
C TRP A 100 -2.68 -1.85 -8.84
N ARG A 101 -2.67 -1.23 -7.65
CA ARG A 101 -2.79 -1.93 -6.37
C ARG A 101 -4.08 -2.75 -6.32
N GLN A 102 -5.22 -2.13 -6.65
CA GLN A 102 -6.51 -2.80 -6.68
C GLN A 102 -6.53 -3.97 -7.68
N SER A 103 -6.00 -3.75 -8.88
CA SER A 103 -5.91 -4.79 -9.92
C SER A 103 -5.05 -5.98 -9.47
N LEU A 104 -3.95 -5.72 -8.77
CA LEU A 104 -3.07 -6.74 -8.23
C LEU A 104 -3.75 -7.55 -7.12
N THR A 105 -4.47 -6.89 -6.22
CA THR A 105 -5.25 -7.55 -5.17
C THR A 105 -6.30 -8.50 -5.76
N LEU A 106 -7.07 -8.05 -6.75
CA LEU A 106 -8.06 -8.89 -7.42
C LEU A 106 -7.42 -10.12 -8.09
N LYS A 107 -6.29 -9.94 -8.78
CA LYS A 107 -5.54 -11.05 -9.37
C LYS A 107 -5.04 -12.03 -8.32
N SER A 108 -4.54 -11.53 -7.18
CA SER A 108 -4.08 -12.37 -6.07
C SER A 108 -5.22 -13.21 -5.47
N GLN A 109 -6.41 -12.63 -5.31
CA GLN A 109 -7.59 -13.34 -4.81
C GLN A 109 -8.04 -14.45 -5.76
N GLU A 110 -8.10 -14.15 -7.07
CA GLU A 110 -8.46 -15.15 -8.08
C GLU A 110 -7.45 -16.29 -8.15
N LEU A 111 -6.15 -16.02 -7.99
CA LEU A 111 -5.14 -17.06 -7.87
C LEU A 111 -5.35 -17.94 -6.64
N GLY A 112 -5.68 -17.35 -5.49
CA GLY A 112 -6.03 -18.09 -4.28
C GLY A 112 -7.24 -19.00 -4.48
N ARG A 113 -8.29 -18.51 -5.14
CA ARG A 113 -9.48 -19.31 -5.49
C ARG A 113 -9.12 -20.50 -6.37
N ARG A 114 -8.29 -20.29 -7.40
CA ARG A 114 -7.85 -21.36 -8.31
C ARG A 114 -6.97 -22.39 -7.61
N ALA A 115 -6.10 -21.96 -6.71
CA ALA A 115 -5.27 -22.87 -5.92
C ALA A 115 -6.14 -23.81 -5.08
N LEU A 116 -7.15 -23.27 -4.40
CA LEU A 116 -8.12 -24.06 -3.62
C LEU A 116 -8.91 -25.05 -4.51
N GLU A 117 -9.35 -24.61 -5.70
CA GLU A 117 -10.05 -25.49 -6.64
C GLU A 117 -9.17 -26.65 -7.11
N ILE A 118 -7.89 -26.38 -7.38
CA ILE A 118 -6.92 -27.39 -7.79
C ILE A 118 -6.65 -28.38 -6.64
N GLU A 119 -6.52 -27.90 -5.41
CA GLU A 119 -6.31 -28.73 -4.24
C GLU A 119 -7.52 -29.65 -3.99
N ALA A 120 -8.74 -29.11 -4.05
CA ALA A 120 -9.96 -29.92 -3.95
C ALA A 120 -10.07 -30.98 -5.05
N ARG A 121 -9.69 -30.65 -6.30
CA ARG A 121 -9.65 -31.65 -7.40
C ARG A 121 -8.61 -32.73 -7.16
N ARG A 122 -7.46 -32.37 -6.57
CA ARG A 122 -6.41 -33.33 -6.25
C ARG A 122 -6.89 -34.33 -5.19
N ASP A 123 -7.58 -33.85 -4.16
CA ASP A 123 -8.13 -34.71 -3.11
C ASP A 123 -9.18 -35.68 -3.69
N GLN A 124 -10.05 -35.21 -4.59
CA GLN A 124 -11.02 -36.06 -5.29
C GLN A 124 -10.34 -37.16 -6.13
N ILE A 125 -9.26 -36.83 -6.85
CA ILE A 125 -8.51 -37.81 -7.63
C ILE A 125 -7.90 -38.86 -6.70
N GLN A 126 -7.31 -38.45 -5.58
CA GLN A 126 -6.70 -39.37 -4.62
C GLN A 126 -7.73 -40.34 -4.02
N GLU A 127 -8.92 -39.86 -3.67
CA GLU A 127 -10.01 -40.71 -3.18
C GLU A 127 -10.46 -41.75 -4.25
N LEU A 128 -10.60 -41.31 -5.50
CA LEU A 128 -10.95 -42.21 -6.61
C LEU A 128 -9.86 -43.26 -6.87
N GLU A 129 -8.59 -42.88 -6.79
CA GLU A 129 -7.45 -43.79 -6.96
C GLU A 129 -7.42 -44.86 -5.85
N GLU A 130 -7.67 -44.48 -4.59
CA GLU A 130 -7.77 -45.39 -3.45
C GLU A 130 -8.92 -46.39 -3.63
N ASN A 131 -10.10 -45.90 -4.02
CA ASN A 131 -11.27 -46.74 -4.28
C ASN A 131 -11.02 -47.75 -5.42
N LEU A 132 -10.43 -47.29 -6.53
CA LEU A 132 -10.05 -48.17 -7.64
C LEU A 132 -9.03 -49.23 -7.24
N LYS A 133 -8.09 -48.89 -6.34
CA LYS A 133 -7.11 -49.85 -5.82
C LYS A 133 -7.79 -50.94 -4.99
N ILE A 134 -8.67 -50.55 -4.07
CA ILE A 134 -9.44 -51.50 -3.24
C ILE A 134 -10.29 -52.42 -4.13
N GLU A 135 -10.94 -51.88 -5.15
CA GLU A 135 -11.79 -52.65 -6.05
C GLU A 135 -11.00 -53.64 -6.90
N LYS A 136 -9.81 -53.24 -7.38
CA LYS A 136 -8.86 -54.15 -8.05
C LYS A 136 -8.41 -55.29 -7.14
N GLU A 137 -8.00 -54.98 -5.91
CA GLU A 137 -7.57 -56.00 -4.94
C GLU A 137 -8.69 -57.03 -4.66
N LYS A 138 -9.95 -56.56 -4.53
CA LYS A 138 -11.12 -57.44 -4.38
C LYS A 138 -11.35 -58.33 -5.61
N LEU A 139 -11.27 -57.77 -6.81
CA LEU A 139 -11.44 -58.53 -8.05
C LEU A 139 -10.35 -59.60 -8.21
N GLU A 140 -9.10 -59.27 -7.89
CA GLU A 140 -7.98 -60.21 -7.92
C GLU A 140 -8.18 -61.37 -6.92
N GLN A 141 -8.63 -61.07 -5.70
CA GLN A 141 -8.97 -62.10 -4.70
C GLN A 141 -10.09 -63.02 -5.18
N MET A 142 -11.18 -62.47 -5.74
CA MET A 142 -12.28 -63.26 -6.29
C MET A 142 -11.82 -64.14 -7.45
N ALA A 143 -11.03 -63.59 -8.37
CA ALA A 143 -10.48 -64.34 -9.50
C ALA A 143 -9.58 -65.50 -9.03
N ALA A 144 -8.74 -65.28 -8.01
CA ALA A 144 -7.93 -66.32 -7.41
C ALA A 144 -8.78 -67.41 -6.75
N GLN A 145 -9.86 -67.03 -6.04
CA GLN A 145 -10.80 -67.97 -5.40
C GLN A 145 -11.52 -68.85 -6.44
N VAL A 146 -12.02 -68.25 -7.53
CA VAL A 146 -12.68 -68.98 -8.62
C VAL A 146 -11.72 -69.94 -9.29
N ARG A 147 -10.47 -69.53 -9.54
CA ARG A 147 -9.44 -70.39 -10.12
C ARG A 147 -9.08 -71.57 -9.20
N ALA A 148 -9.00 -71.35 -7.90
CA ALA A 148 -8.78 -72.42 -6.92
C ALA A 148 -9.95 -73.43 -6.89
N ASN A 149 -11.19 -72.95 -6.94
CA ASN A 149 -12.39 -73.80 -6.95
C ASN A 149 -12.49 -74.65 -8.24
N LEU A 150 -12.05 -74.13 -9.38
CA LEU A 150 -12.01 -74.88 -10.64
C LEU A 150 -10.95 -75.99 -10.64
N ASN A 151 -9.78 -75.74 -10.02
CA ASN A 151 -8.72 -76.75 -9.90
C ASN A 151 -9.00 -77.83 -8.82
N GLY A 152 -9.97 -77.60 -7.93
CA GLY A 152 -10.34 -78.53 -6.85
C GLY A 152 -11.45 -79.55 -7.18
N LYS A 153 -12.05 -79.52 -8.39
CA LYS A 153 -13.04 -80.54 -8.81
C LYS A 153 -12.34 -81.77 -9.40
N PRO A 154 -12.43 -82.97 -8.79
CA PRO A 154 -11.94 -84.20 -9.41
C PRO A 154 -12.82 -84.54 -10.62
N CYS A 155 -12.21 -85.01 -11.72
CA CYS A 155 -12.95 -85.65 -12.81
C CYS A 155 -13.78 -86.81 -12.23
N PRO A 156 -15.07 -86.95 -12.60
CA PRO A 156 -15.82 -88.15 -12.23
C PRO A 156 -15.13 -89.37 -12.84
N PRO A 157 -14.97 -90.48 -12.10
CA PRO A 157 -14.42 -91.71 -12.66
C PRO A 157 -15.32 -92.19 -13.80
N PRO A 158 -14.76 -92.79 -14.87
CA PRO A 158 -15.56 -93.34 -15.95
C PRO A 158 -16.47 -94.44 -15.42
N GLU A 159 -17.76 -94.35 -15.74
CA GLU A 159 -18.76 -95.38 -15.42
C GLU A 159 -18.33 -96.71 -16.06
N PRO A 160 -18.34 -97.83 -15.32
CA PRO A 160 -18.03 -99.13 -15.91
C PRO A 160 -19.20 -99.57 -16.80
N GLU A 161 -18.89 -99.76 -18.09
CA GLU A 161 -19.77 -100.47 -19.02
C GLU A 161 -19.86 -101.95 -18.63
N SER A 162 -21.10 -102.45 -18.55
CA SER A 162 -21.56 -103.85 -18.46
C SER A 162 -21.80 -104.44 -17.07
#